data_AF-A0A8S9GD60-F1
#
_entry.id   AF-A0A8S9GD60-F1
#
_cell.length_a   1.000
_cell.length_b   1.000
_cell.length_c   1.000
_cell.angle_alpha   90.00
_cell.angle_beta   90.00
_cell.angle_gamma   90.00
#
_symmetry.space_group_name_H-M   'P 1'
#
loop_
_entity.id
_entity.type
_entity.pdbx_description
1 polymer ?
#
loop_
_entity_poly.entity_id
_entity_poly.type
_entity_poly.pdbx_seq_one_letter_code
_entity_poly.pdbx_strand_id
1 'polypeptide(L)'
;MSPSQFLTFEGFFYKHPMSAFCPQPTTSPECYNLRIHLQPFQAEAIRKILGQDSGRKKKEEKIKKQQEERAQERATRSSTLPSDTIRLVIGPSGTTLTFSEDIGLPEIFKPITHRYPPPREKCVGPNCEKAYKYRDSKSKLPLCSLTCYKAIQEKMQQQPLIHC
;
A
#
# COMPACT_ATOMS: atom_id res chain seq x y z
N MET A 1 25.23 1.63 -3.07
CA MET A 1 24.82 3.03 -2.91
C MET A 1 26.07 3.89 -2.91
N SER A 2 26.37 4.47 -4.07
CA SER A 2 27.49 5.39 -4.28
C SER A 2 26.94 6.59 -5.04
N PRO A 3 26.90 7.79 -4.44
CA PRO A 3 26.53 8.99 -5.17
C PRO A 3 27.79 9.51 -5.86
N SER A 4 27.87 9.33 -7.18
CA SER A 4 28.89 9.99 -7.99
C SER A 4 28.52 11.46 -8.09
N GLN A 5 29.32 12.27 -7.41
CA GLN A 5 29.33 13.72 -7.50
C GLN A 5 29.89 14.12 -8.87
N PHE A 6 29.15 14.90 -9.65
CA PHE A 6 29.72 15.68 -10.74
C PHE A 6 29.58 17.16 -10.38
N LEU A 7 30.71 17.72 -9.95
CA LEU A 7 30.95 19.15 -9.86
C LEU A 7 31.16 19.69 -11.29
N THR A 8 30.37 20.70 -11.60
CA THR A 8 30.66 21.90 -12.43
C THR A 8 31.85 21.83 -13.39
N PHE A 9 31.59 22.08 -14.68
CA PHE A 9 32.10 23.24 -15.42
C PHE A 9 31.40 23.34 -16.79
N GLU A 10 31.67 24.42 -17.53
CA GLU A 10 31.03 24.89 -18.77
C GLU A 10 29.82 25.82 -18.50
N GLY A 11 29.87 27.13 -18.73
CA GLY A 11 30.87 27.89 -19.45
C GLY A 11 30.62 29.39 -19.36
N PHE A 12 31.73 30.10 -19.49
CA PHE A 12 31.91 31.49 -19.88
C PHE A 12 30.63 32.28 -20.23
N PHE A 13 30.29 33.21 -19.34
CA PHE A 13 29.49 34.39 -19.67
C PHE A 13 30.29 35.29 -20.62
N TYR A 14 30.27 34.99 -21.92
CA TYR A 14 30.61 36.00 -22.91
C TYR A 14 29.48 37.03 -22.93
N LYS A 15 29.74 38.16 -22.28
CA LYS A 15 29.03 39.43 -22.55
C LYS A 15 29.20 39.73 -24.03
N HIS A 16 28.21 39.36 -24.84
CA HIS A 16 28.05 39.95 -26.15
C HIS A 16 27.65 41.42 -25.97
N PRO A 17 28.34 42.39 -26.58
CA PRO A 17 27.84 43.74 -26.64
C PRO A 17 26.55 43.73 -27.46
N MET A 18 25.47 44.28 -26.89
CA MET A 18 24.33 44.72 -27.68
C MET A 18 24.82 45.80 -28.65
N SER A 19 25.13 45.40 -29.87
CA SER A 19 25.34 46.33 -30.97
C SER A 19 24.31 46.05 -32.06
N ALA A 20 23.70 47.15 -32.50
CA ALA A 20 22.89 47.28 -33.69
C ALA A 20 21.60 46.44 -33.74
N PHE A 21 20.59 46.96 -33.06
CA PHE A 21 19.23 46.93 -33.61
C PHE A 21 19.32 47.49 -35.05
N CYS A 22 19.13 46.66 -36.06
CA CYS A 22 18.81 47.13 -37.41
C CYS A 22 17.27 47.19 -37.51
N PRO A 23 16.64 48.36 -37.37
CA PRO A 23 15.26 48.51 -37.77
C PRO A 23 15.27 48.69 -39.28
N GLN A 24 14.87 47.66 -40.03
CA GLN A 24 13.96 47.80 -41.16
C GLN A 24 13.75 46.43 -41.83
N PRO A 25 12.49 46.03 -42.08
CA PRO A 25 12.23 45.02 -43.09
C PRO A 25 12.65 45.62 -44.42
N THR A 26 13.84 45.26 -44.92
CA THR A 26 14.18 45.61 -46.29
C THR A 26 13.16 44.90 -47.17
N THR A 27 12.29 45.67 -47.80
CA THR A 27 11.52 45.25 -48.97
C THR A 27 12.49 45.09 -50.16
N SER A 28 13.56 44.33 -49.94
CA SER A 28 14.47 43.90 -50.99
C SER A 28 13.77 42.80 -51.78
N PRO A 29 13.68 42.91 -53.11
CA PRO A 29 13.15 41.86 -53.96
C PRO A 29 13.78 40.49 -53.68
N GLU A 30 15.06 40.47 -53.28
CA GLU A 30 15.77 39.23 -52.93
C GLU A 30 15.21 38.53 -51.69
N CYS A 31 14.84 39.26 -50.63
CA CYS A 31 14.27 38.66 -49.42
C CYS A 31 12.86 38.09 -49.67
N TYR A 32 12.09 38.73 -50.55
CA TYR A 32 10.76 38.25 -50.93
C TYR A 32 10.86 36.97 -51.79
N ASN A 33 11.78 36.95 -52.75
CA ASN A 33 12.04 35.77 -53.57
C ASN A 33 12.58 34.59 -52.74
N LEU A 34 13.49 34.85 -51.80
CA LEU A 34 14.01 33.83 -50.88
C LEU A 34 12.90 33.24 -50.01
N ARG A 35 11.96 34.07 -49.55
CA ARG A 35 10.77 33.62 -48.79
C ARG A 35 9.81 32.83 -49.66
N ILE A 36 9.58 33.24 -50.91
CA ILE A 36 8.73 32.52 -51.88
C ILE A 36 9.29 31.12 -52.18
N HIS A 37 10.61 30.95 -52.27
CA HIS A 37 11.22 29.63 -52.50
C HIS A 37 11.30 28.77 -51.23
N LEU A 38 11.43 29.41 -50.06
CA LEU A 38 11.51 28.69 -48.79
C LEU A 38 10.15 28.11 -48.35
N GLN A 39 9.04 28.81 -48.60
CA GLN A 39 7.68 28.37 -48.26
C GLN A 39 7.30 26.98 -48.85
N PRO A 40 7.43 26.71 -50.17
CA PRO A 40 7.11 25.41 -50.74
C PRO A 40 8.06 24.32 -50.26
N PHE A 41 9.35 24.62 -50.05
CA PHE A 41 10.33 23.68 -49.52
C PHE A 41 10.01 23.29 -48.06
N GLN A 42 9.66 24.26 -47.21
CA GLN A 42 9.22 24.02 -45.84
C GLN A 42 7.93 23.20 -45.81
N ALA A 43 6.95 23.52 -46.65
CA ALA A 43 5.71 22.76 -46.74
C ALA A 43 5.94 21.31 -47.21
N GLU A 44 6.88 21.09 -48.13
CA GLU A 44 7.26 19.74 -48.56
C GLU A 44 8.01 18.95 -47.48
N ALA A 45 8.93 19.58 -46.76
CA ALA A 45 9.63 18.95 -45.63
C ALA A 45 8.65 18.55 -44.51
N ILE A 46 7.71 19.43 -44.16
CA ILE A 46 6.66 19.15 -43.17
C ILE A 46 5.76 17.99 -43.63
N ARG A 47 5.35 17.97 -44.91
CA ARG A 47 4.56 16.86 -45.48
C ARG A 47 5.29 15.52 -45.45
N LYS A 48 6.62 15.50 -45.69
CA LYS A 48 7.44 14.27 -45.61
C LYS A 48 7.54 13.74 -44.18
N ILE A 49 7.69 14.62 -43.18
CA ILE A 49 7.74 14.24 -41.76
C ILE A 49 6.38 13.70 -41.29
N LEU A 50 5.29 14.44 -41.50
CA LEU A 50 3.94 14.03 -41.07
C LEU A 50 3.41 12.81 -41.84
N GLY A 51 3.73 12.70 -43.13
CA GLY A 51 3.32 11.58 -43.97
C GLY A 51 3.93 10.24 -43.52
N GLN A 52 5.22 10.25 -43.18
CA GLN A 52 5.92 9.05 -42.69
C GLN A 52 5.45 8.62 -41.28
N ASP A 53 5.09 9.57 -40.44
CA ASP A 53 4.74 9.29 -39.04
C ASP A 53 3.27 8.84 -38.84
N SER A 54 2.40 9.14 -39.80
CA SER A 54 0.97 8.79 -39.75
C SER A 54 0.70 7.28 -39.59
N GLY A 55 1.49 6.44 -40.30
CA GLY A 55 1.39 4.98 -40.21
C GLY A 55 2.02 4.42 -38.92
N ARG A 56 3.09 5.05 -38.43
CA ARG A 56 3.79 4.67 -37.20
C ARG A 56 2.94 4.95 -35.97
N LYS A 57 2.37 6.16 -35.91
CA LYS A 57 1.47 6.60 -34.83
C LYS A 57 0.25 5.69 -34.67
N LYS A 58 -0.37 5.27 -35.79
CA LYS A 58 -1.51 4.34 -35.76
C LYS A 58 -1.13 2.93 -35.28
N LYS A 59 0.08 2.45 -35.57
CA LYS A 59 0.58 1.17 -35.07
C LYS A 59 0.90 1.24 -33.57
N GLU A 60 1.57 2.29 -33.14
CA GLU A 60 1.91 2.51 -31.72
C GLU A 60 0.66 2.66 -30.85
N GLU A 61 -0.36 3.38 -31.31
CA GLU A 61 -1.65 3.50 -30.61
C GLU A 61 -2.35 2.13 -30.46
N LYS A 62 -2.37 1.32 -31.52
CA LYS A 62 -2.97 -0.03 -31.47
C LYS A 62 -2.23 -0.96 -30.51
N ILE A 63 -0.89 -0.88 -30.47
CA ILE A 63 -0.06 -1.64 -29.53
C ILE A 63 -0.31 -1.18 -28.10
N LYS A 64 -0.34 0.12 -27.85
CA LYS A 64 -0.62 0.70 -26.53
C LYS A 64 -1.99 0.26 -26.02
N LYS A 65 -3.02 0.34 -26.86
CA LYS A 65 -4.38 -0.09 -26.53
C LYS A 65 -4.45 -1.59 -26.21
N GLN A 66 -3.77 -2.45 -26.98
CA GLN A 66 -3.70 -3.88 -26.70
C GLN A 66 -2.89 -4.22 -25.44
N GLN A 67 -1.87 -3.44 -25.10
CA GLN A 67 -1.12 -3.63 -23.86
C GLN A 67 -1.96 -3.22 -22.65
N GLU A 68 -2.66 -2.10 -22.74
CA GLU A 68 -3.58 -1.63 -21.69
C GLU A 68 -4.74 -2.60 -21.47
N GLU A 69 -5.35 -3.09 -22.55
CA GLU A 69 -6.39 -4.12 -22.49
C GLU A 69 -5.88 -5.42 -21.84
N ARG A 70 -4.68 -5.90 -22.22
CA ARG A 70 -4.06 -7.06 -21.56
C ARG A 70 -3.71 -6.81 -20.10
N ALA A 71 -3.26 -5.60 -19.77
CA ALA A 71 -2.97 -5.23 -18.39
C ALA A 71 -4.26 -5.22 -17.55
N GLN A 72 -5.35 -4.69 -18.11
CA GLN A 72 -6.65 -4.64 -17.48
C GLN A 72 -7.28 -6.03 -17.35
N GLU A 73 -7.22 -6.87 -18.38
CA GLU A 73 -7.68 -8.26 -18.32
C GLU A 73 -6.90 -9.06 -17.27
N ARG A 74 -5.58 -8.86 -17.17
CA ARG A 74 -4.75 -9.46 -16.12
C ARG A 74 -5.10 -8.94 -14.73
N ALA A 75 -5.37 -7.64 -14.60
CA ALA A 75 -5.80 -7.04 -13.34
C ALA A 75 -7.15 -7.63 -12.89
N THR A 76 -8.16 -7.64 -13.75
CA THR A 76 -9.48 -8.22 -13.47
C THR A 76 -9.42 -9.71 -13.17
N ARG A 77 -8.63 -10.49 -13.93
CA ARG A 77 -8.42 -11.92 -13.63
C ARG A 77 -7.66 -12.14 -12.32
N SER A 78 -6.79 -11.21 -11.93
CA SER A 78 -6.07 -11.31 -10.66
C SER A 78 -6.93 -10.93 -9.46
N SER A 79 -7.92 -10.04 -9.64
CA SER A 79 -8.82 -9.58 -8.59
C SER A 79 -10.01 -10.51 -8.37
N THR A 80 -10.45 -11.22 -9.42
CA THR A 80 -11.61 -12.10 -9.34
C THR A 80 -11.15 -13.51 -9.00
N LEU A 81 -11.08 -13.81 -7.71
CA LEU A 81 -10.92 -15.18 -7.24
C LEU A 81 -12.27 -15.90 -7.24
N PRO A 82 -12.34 -17.18 -7.65
CA PRO A 82 -13.52 -18.00 -7.42
C PRO A 82 -13.84 -18.06 -5.93
N SER A 83 -15.13 -18.12 -5.59
CA SER A 83 -15.58 -18.37 -4.21
C SER A 83 -14.86 -19.56 -3.56
N ASP A 84 -14.64 -19.48 -2.25
CA ASP A 84 -13.93 -20.48 -1.44
C ASP A 84 -12.47 -20.78 -1.87
N THR A 85 -11.81 -19.89 -2.63
CA THR A 85 -10.39 -20.07 -3.01
C THR A 85 -9.43 -19.07 -2.34
N ILE A 86 -8.18 -19.50 -2.22
CA ILE A 86 -7.05 -18.67 -1.75
C ILE A 86 -5.96 -18.74 -2.81
N ARG A 87 -5.38 -17.61 -3.18
CA ARG A 87 -4.28 -17.52 -4.15
C ARG A 87 -2.97 -17.16 -3.46
N LEU A 88 -1.93 -17.95 -3.71
CA LEU A 88 -0.57 -17.71 -3.26
C LEU A 88 0.31 -17.30 -4.44
N VAL A 89 0.94 -16.12 -4.35
CA VAL A 89 1.90 -15.63 -5.35
C VAL A 89 3.25 -15.41 -4.67
N ILE A 90 4.25 -16.16 -5.09
CA ILE A 90 5.63 -16.03 -4.60
C ILE A 90 6.45 -15.31 -5.67
N GLY A 91 7.06 -14.18 -5.32
CA GLY A 91 7.88 -13.38 -6.23
C GLY A 91 9.14 -12.83 -5.57
N PRO A 92 10.03 -12.18 -6.34
CA PRO A 92 11.29 -11.64 -5.82
C PRO A 92 11.08 -10.53 -4.78
N SER A 93 9.94 -9.82 -4.83
CA SER A 93 9.57 -8.78 -3.85
C SER A 93 8.92 -9.35 -2.59
N GLY A 94 8.61 -10.64 -2.54
CA GLY A 94 7.96 -11.30 -1.41
C GLY A 94 6.83 -12.24 -1.81
N THR A 95 6.12 -12.73 -0.80
CA THR A 95 4.99 -13.65 -0.95
C THR A 95 3.69 -12.93 -0.64
N THR A 96 2.72 -13.01 -1.54
CA THR A 96 1.38 -12.43 -1.38
C THR A 96 0.34 -13.53 -1.31
N LEU A 97 -0.47 -13.51 -0.24
CA LEU A 97 -1.66 -14.33 -0.07
C LEU A 97 -2.90 -13.47 -0.32
N THR A 98 -3.79 -13.91 -1.20
CA THR A 98 -5.05 -13.23 -1.52
C THR A 98 -6.22 -14.16 -1.17
N PHE A 99 -7.13 -13.67 -0.33
CA PHE A 99 -8.35 -14.37 0.08
C PHE A 99 -9.51 -13.89 -0.79
N SER A 100 -10.44 -14.79 -1.10
CA SER A 100 -11.69 -14.43 -1.77
C SER A 100 -12.60 -13.63 -0.84
N GLU A 101 -13.43 -12.75 -1.43
CA GLU A 101 -14.21 -11.76 -0.68
C GLU A 101 -15.32 -12.39 0.18
N ASP A 102 -15.80 -13.57 -0.22
CA ASP A 102 -16.78 -14.39 0.49
C ASP A 102 -16.23 -15.06 1.75
N ILE A 103 -14.98 -15.53 1.73
CA ILE A 103 -14.31 -16.14 2.89
C ILE A 103 -13.85 -15.05 3.88
N GLY A 104 -13.46 -13.89 3.34
CA GLY A 104 -12.85 -12.82 4.12
C GLY A 104 -11.49 -13.21 4.71
N LEU A 105 -11.04 -12.42 5.70
CA LEU A 105 -9.74 -12.65 6.34
C LEU A 105 -9.86 -13.66 7.49
N PRO A 106 -9.02 -14.71 7.54
CA PRO A 106 -9.03 -15.69 8.63
C PRO A 106 -8.88 -15.07 10.02
N GLU A 107 -9.51 -15.70 11.02
CA GLU A 107 -9.50 -15.19 12.41
C GLU A 107 -8.11 -15.14 13.04
N ILE A 108 -7.17 -15.92 12.53
CA ILE A 108 -5.77 -15.91 12.99
C ILE A 108 -5.08 -14.55 12.77
N PHE A 109 -5.57 -13.75 11.83
CA PHE A 109 -5.06 -12.39 11.59
C PHE A 109 -5.76 -11.35 12.48
N LYS A 110 -6.87 -11.71 13.12
CA LYS A 110 -7.50 -10.84 14.10
C LYS A 110 -6.56 -10.76 15.32
N PRO A 111 -6.37 -9.56 15.90
CA PRO A 111 -5.55 -9.43 17.09
C PRO A 111 -6.13 -10.30 18.21
N ILE A 112 -5.29 -11.17 18.75
CA ILE A 112 -5.68 -12.05 19.86
C ILE A 112 -5.98 -11.15 21.07
N THR A 113 -7.23 -11.16 21.54
CA THR A 113 -7.64 -10.46 22.78
C THR A 113 -7.31 -11.28 24.03
N HIS A 114 -6.95 -12.56 23.86
CA HIS A 114 -6.62 -13.46 24.95
C HIS A 114 -5.27 -13.08 25.56
N ARG A 115 -5.32 -12.58 26.79
CA ARG A 115 -4.14 -12.38 27.62
C ARG A 115 -3.71 -13.74 28.16
N TYR A 116 -2.56 -14.22 27.71
CA TYR A 116 -1.85 -15.31 28.36
C TYR A 116 -0.72 -14.74 29.23
N PRO A 117 -0.58 -15.14 30.50
CA PRO A 117 -1.42 -16.11 31.21
C PRO A 117 -2.82 -15.55 31.53
N PRO A 118 -3.86 -16.41 31.65
CA PRO A 118 -5.21 -15.97 32.01
C PRO A 118 -5.21 -15.13 33.29
N PRO A 119 -6.11 -14.14 33.43
CA PRO A 119 -6.25 -13.39 34.67
C PRO A 119 -6.45 -14.33 35.86
N ARG A 120 -5.64 -14.15 36.91
CA ARG A 120 -5.75 -14.99 38.12
C ARG A 120 -7.11 -14.77 38.77
N GLU A 121 -7.72 -15.87 39.21
CA GLU A 121 -8.96 -15.82 40.00
C GLU A 121 -8.76 -15.01 41.30
N LYS A 122 -9.84 -14.40 41.80
CA LYS A 122 -9.81 -13.71 43.09
C LYS A 122 -10.17 -14.67 44.21
N CYS A 123 -9.74 -14.34 45.42
CA CYS A 123 -10.11 -15.07 46.64
C CYS A 123 -11.63 -14.97 46.88
N VAL A 124 -12.27 -16.07 47.26
CA VAL A 124 -13.72 -16.08 47.60
C VAL A 124 -14.02 -15.65 49.04
N GLY A 125 -13.00 -15.26 49.81
CA GLY A 125 -13.18 -14.80 51.18
C GLY A 125 -14.15 -13.62 51.25
N PRO A 126 -14.96 -13.49 52.32
CA PRO A 126 -15.86 -12.36 52.47
C PRO A 126 -15.07 -11.04 52.41
N ASN A 127 -15.51 -10.11 51.56
CA ASN A 127 -14.86 -8.81 51.33
C ASN A 127 -13.38 -8.91 50.92
N CYS A 128 -12.98 -10.00 50.24
CA CYS A 128 -11.61 -10.18 49.77
C CYS A 128 -11.49 -9.93 48.27
N GLU A 129 -10.62 -8.98 47.88
CA GLU A 129 -10.34 -8.70 46.46
C GLU A 129 -8.96 -9.18 45.99
N LYS A 130 -8.21 -9.83 46.89
CA LYS A 130 -6.85 -10.30 46.61
C LYS A 130 -6.88 -11.46 45.62
N ALA A 131 -5.83 -11.58 44.81
CA ALA A 131 -5.61 -12.79 44.01
C ALA A 131 -5.50 -14.03 44.91
N TYR A 132 -6.00 -15.17 44.44
CA TYR A 132 -5.88 -16.41 45.19
C TYR A 132 -4.43 -16.90 45.27
N LYS A 133 -4.13 -17.64 46.34
CA LYS A 133 -2.81 -18.24 46.59
C LYS A 133 -2.85 -19.76 46.51
N TYR A 134 -3.92 -20.37 47.02
CA TYR A 134 -4.12 -21.82 47.03
C TYR A 134 -5.60 -22.14 46.83
N ARG A 135 -5.91 -23.38 46.42
CA ARG A 135 -7.27 -23.91 46.45
C ARG A 135 -7.40 -24.80 47.66
N ASP A 136 -8.48 -24.64 48.42
CA ASP A 136 -8.80 -25.59 49.46
C ASP A 136 -9.10 -26.97 48.84
N SER A 137 -8.52 -28.03 49.40
CA SER A 137 -8.63 -29.36 48.81
C SER A 137 -10.04 -29.94 48.90
N LYS A 138 -10.81 -29.54 49.93
CA LYS A 138 -12.18 -29.99 50.19
C LYS A 138 -13.21 -29.20 49.38
N SER A 139 -13.22 -27.88 49.49
CA SER A 139 -14.20 -27.02 48.81
C SER A 139 -13.81 -26.64 47.37
N LYS A 140 -12.55 -26.86 46.96
CA LYS A 140 -11.97 -26.43 45.67
C LYS A 140 -11.99 -24.92 45.43
N LEU A 141 -12.35 -24.14 46.46
CA LEU A 141 -12.47 -22.70 46.38
C LEU A 141 -11.11 -22.00 46.42
N PRO A 142 -10.91 -20.94 45.62
CA PRO A 142 -9.66 -20.18 45.61
C PRO A 142 -9.56 -19.25 46.83
N LEU A 143 -8.49 -19.38 47.61
CA LEU A 143 -8.26 -18.64 48.86
C LEU A 143 -6.88 -17.98 48.89
N CYS A 144 -6.78 -16.84 49.58
CA CYS A 144 -5.52 -16.12 49.75
C CYS A 144 -4.86 -16.34 51.13
N SER A 145 -5.63 -16.62 52.19
CA SER A 145 -5.15 -16.69 53.58
C SER A 145 -5.99 -17.64 54.43
N LEU A 146 -5.46 -18.05 55.59
CA LEU A 146 -6.20 -18.90 56.54
C LEU A 146 -7.39 -18.19 57.19
N THR A 147 -7.37 -16.85 57.27
CA THR A 147 -8.52 -16.07 57.75
C THR A 147 -9.72 -16.22 56.81
N CYS A 148 -9.50 -16.15 55.49
CA CYS A 148 -10.54 -16.39 54.50
C CYS A 148 -11.02 -17.85 54.51
N TYR A 149 -10.11 -18.80 54.73
CA TYR A 149 -10.46 -20.22 54.89
C TYR A 149 -11.45 -20.42 56.05
N LYS A 150 -11.13 -19.90 57.25
CA LYS A 150 -12.00 -20.04 58.43
C LYS A 150 -13.37 -19.40 58.22
N ALA A 151 -13.40 -18.17 57.68
CA ALA A 151 -14.63 -17.46 57.41
C ALA A 151 -15.55 -18.21 56.42
N ILE A 152 -14.97 -18.91 55.43
CA ILE A 152 -15.73 -19.73 54.49
C ILE A 152 -16.20 -21.03 55.15
N GLN A 153 -15.36 -21.68 55.95
CA GLN A 153 -15.75 -22.89 56.70
C GLN A 153 -16.91 -22.61 57.68
N GLU A 154 -16.86 -21.49 58.41
CA GLU A 154 -17.94 -21.06 59.30
C GLU A 154 -19.25 -20.81 58.52
N LYS A 155 -19.18 -20.14 57.37
CA LYS A 155 -20.35 -19.94 56.49
C LYS A 155 -20.94 -21.24 55.98
N MET A 156 -20.08 -22.20 55.59
CA MET A 156 -20.53 -23.52 55.14
C MET A 156 -21.17 -24.35 56.26
N GLN A 157 -20.70 -24.20 57.50
CA GLN A 157 -21.28 -24.86 58.67
C GLN A 157 -22.60 -24.22 59.13
N GLN A 158 -22.76 -22.92 58.91
CA GLN A 158 -23.99 -22.17 59.22
C GLN A 158 -25.11 -22.35 58.18
N GLN A 159 -24.81 -22.91 57.00
CA GLN A 159 -25.82 -23.34 56.03
C GLN A 159 -25.87 -24.87 55.92
N PRO A 160 -26.45 -25.59 56.89
CA PRO A 160 -26.92 -26.94 56.63
C PRO A 160 -28.29 -26.89 55.96
N LEU A 161 -28.36 -27.45 54.73
CA LEU A 161 -29.53 -28.02 54.06
C LEU A 161 -30.61 -27.06 53.53
N ILE A 162 -30.52 -26.75 52.22
CA ILE A 162 -31.66 -27.00 51.34
C ILE A 162 -31.25 -28.20 50.49
N HIS A 163 -31.65 -29.39 50.93
CA HIS A 163 -31.71 -30.58 50.10
C HIS A 163 -33.05 -30.51 49.33
N CYS A 164 -33.01 -30.81 48.03
CA CYS A 164 -34.21 -30.85 47.16
C CYS A 164 -35.24 -31.86 47.66
#